data_AF-A0A9P5H7N1-F1
#
_entry.id   AF-A0A9P5H7N1-F1
#
_cell.length_a   1.000
_cell.length_b   1.000
_cell.length_c   1.000
_cell.angle_alpha   90.00
_cell.angle_beta   90.00
_cell.angle_gamma   90.00
#
_symmetry.space_group_name_H-M   'P 1'
#
loop_
_entity.id
_entity.type
_entity.pdbx_description
1 polymer ?
#
loop_
_entity_poly.entity_id
_entity_poly.type
_entity_poly.pdbx_seq_one_letter_code
_entity_poly.pdbx_strand_id
1 'polypeptide(L)'
;MPQKIGFQVELAEGANDYIGILQITNISLEDGGSVSAKEFLGVALLSPVTVESREFEVLTNPWIPVDTTTTNTKADTTTTIVTAQLKLESAHTFTTSDKITIIVNGDVRSNQAKYLESIVIAADEIPTIGINT
;
A
#
# COMPACT_ATOMS: atom_id res chain seq x y z
N MET A 1 20.67 5.12 -8.05
CA MET A 1 20.05 4.08 -7.21
C MET A 1 18.59 4.47 -7.04
N PRO A 2 17.62 3.55 -7.18
CA PRO A 2 16.25 3.86 -6.82
C PRO A 2 16.23 4.25 -5.33
N GLN A 3 15.67 5.42 -5.01
CA GLN A 3 15.58 5.88 -3.62
C GLN A 3 14.46 5.09 -2.93
N LYS A 4 14.76 4.52 -1.76
CA LYS A 4 13.79 3.76 -0.98
C LYS A 4 12.79 4.72 -0.34
N ILE A 5 11.51 4.38 -0.45
CA ILE A 5 10.41 5.12 0.18
C ILE A 5 10.19 4.57 1.58
N GLY A 6 10.29 5.46 2.57
CA GLY A 6 9.87 5.24 3.96
C GLY A 6 8.42 5.67 4.16
N PHE A 7 7.74 4.98 5.08
CA PHE A 7 6.35 5.26 5.47
C PHE A 7 6.08 4.63 6.84
N GLN A 8 4.98 5.01 7.45
CA GLN A 8 4.44 4.37 8.65
C GLN A 8 3.20 3.57 8.27
N VAL A 9 3.03 2.39 8.87
CA VAL A 9 1.83 1.57 8.72
C VAL A 9 1.28 1.26 10.09
N GLU A 10 0.00 1.48 10.26
CA GLU A 10 -0.73 1.14 11.47
C GLU A 10 -2.04 0.43 11.15
N LEU A 11 -2.55 -0.34 12.11
CA LEU A 11 -3.90 -0.88 12.05
C LEU A 11 -4.85 0.23 12.50
N ALA A 12 -5.74 0.68 11.63
CA ALA A 12 -6.69 1.74 11.95
C ALA A 12 -7.84 1.24 12.83
N GLU A 13 -8.50 2.17 13.50
CA GLU A 13 -9.73 1.89 14.24
C GLU A 13 -10.81 1.32 13.31
N GLY A 14 -11.58 0.34 13.81
CA GLY A 14 -12.62 -0.35 13.04
C GLY A 14 -12.22 -1.74 12.52
N ALA A 15 -10.92 -2.08 12.56
CA ALA A 15 -10.47 -3.44 12.29
C ALA A 15 -11.05 -4.47 13.29
N ASN A 16 -11.52 -5.60 12.78
CA ASN A 16 -12.18 -6.66 13.54
C ASN A 16 -11.88 -8.05 12.93
N ASP A 17 -12.56 -9.10 13.40
CA ASP A 17 -12.34 -10.49 12.95
C ASP A 17 -12.64 -10.75 11.47
N TYR A 18 -13.32 -9.82 10.79
CA TYR A 18 -13.76 -9.95 9.41
C TYR A 18 -13.14 -8.92 8.47
N ILE A 19 -12.70 -7.79 9.01
CA ILE A 19 -12.22 -6.65 8.23
C ILE A 19 -10.95 -6.10 8.87
N GLY A 20 -9.92 -6.05 8.04
CA GLY A 20 -8.70 -5.32 8.28
C GLY A 20 -8.71 -3.94 7.70
N ILE A 21 -8.11 -2.99 8.41
CA ILE A 21 -7.92 -1.63 7.93
C ILE A 21 -6.47 -1.23 8.20
N LEU A 22 -5.65 -1.21 7.17
CA LEU A 22 -4.26 -0.77 7.23
C LEU A 22 -4.20 0.69 6.77
N GLN A 23 -3.55 1.55 7.55
CA GLN A 23 -3.35 2.95 7.21
C GLN A 23 -1.87 3.23 6.99
N ILE A 24 -1.52 3.65 5.77
CA ILE A 24 -0.18 4.09 5.40
C ILE A 24 -0.14 5.61 5.49
N THR A 25 0.83 6.14 6.23
CA THR A 25 1.03 7.58 6.42
C THR A 25 2.51 7.95 6.34
N ASN A 26 2.81 9.26 6.39
CA ASN A 26 4.18 9.78 6.45
C ASN A 26 5.09 9.27 5.32
N ILE A 27 4.56 9.26 4.09
CA ILE A 27 5.25 8.78 2.89
C ILE A 27 6.35 9.78 2.52
N SER A 28 7.61 9.37 2.67
CA SER A 28 8.79 10.18 2.33
C SER A 28 9.92 9.29 1.80
N LEU A 29 10.94 9.87 1.21
CA LEU A 29 12.18 9.15 0.96
C LEU A 29 12.90 8.89 2.29
N GLU A 30 13.70 7.83 2.37
CA GLU A 30 14.46 7.50 3.60
C GLU A 30 15.46 8.58 4.02
N ASP A 31 15.91 9.43 3.09
CA ASP A 31 16.76 10.60 3.36
C ASP A 31 15.96 11.83 3.83
N GLY A 32 14.64 11.70 4.00
CA GLY A 32 13.73 12.78 4.37
C GLY A 32 13.24 13.62 3.19
N GLY A 33 13.64 13.30 1.95
CA GLY A 33 13.13 13.94 0.75
C GLY A 33 11.66 13.62 0.45
N SER A 34 11.04 14.41 -0.42
CA SER A 34 9.65 14.18 -0.85
C SER A 34 9.55 13.11 -1.93
N VAL A 35 8.54 12.25 -1.82
CA VAL A 35 8.21 11.29 -2.89
C VAL A 35 7.34 12.00 -3.92
N SER A 36 7.72 11.95 -5.20
CA SER A 36 6.88 12.45 -6.28
C SER A 36 6.60 11.34 -7.28
N ALA A 37 5.33 11.13 -7.61
CA ALA A 37 4.89 10.21 -8.65
C ALA A 37 4.25 11.03 -9.79
N LYS A 38 4.60 10.72 -11.03
CA LYS A 38 4.10 11.40 -12.22
C LYS A 38 2.84 10.74 -12.78
N GLU A 39 2.79 9.42 -12.73
CA GLU A 39 1.73 8.62 -13.34
C GLU A 39 0.99 7.77 -12.31
N PHE A 40 1.72 7.09 -11.41
CA PHE A 40 1.08 6.23 -10.41
C PHE A 40 1.96 5.98 -9.18
N LEU A 41 1.32 5.62 -8.07
CA LEU A 41 1.99 5.02 -6.93
C LEU A 41 1.73 3.51 -6.93
N GLY A 42 2.80 2.73 -6.99
CA GLY A 42 2.73 1.28 -6.85
C GLY A 42 2.76 0.89 -5.37
N VAL A 43 1.87 -0.02 -4.97
CA VAL A 43 1.83 -0.59 -3.62
C VAL A 43 1.80 -2.11 -3.75
N ALA A 44 2.62 -2.81 -2.98
CA ALA A 44 2.52 -4.26 -2.86
C ALA A 44 2.48 -4.67 -1.39
N LEU A 45 1.78 -5.77 -1.10
CA LEU A 45 1.74 -6.40 0.22
C LEU A 45 1.56 -7.92 0.14
N LEU A 46 1.96 -8.64 1.19
CA LEU A 46 1.58 -10.04 1.39
C LEU A 46 0.28 -10.12 2.17
N SER A 47 -0.67 -10.90 1.65
CA SER A 47 -1.97 -11.12 2.28
C SER A 47 -2.40 -12.58 2.18
N PRO A 48 -2.99 -13.19 3.22
CA PRO A 48 -3.62 -14.52 3.13
C PRO A 48 -4.84 -14.54 2.22
N VAL A 49 -5.44 -13.38 1.94
CA VAL A 49 -6.63 -13.22 1.10
C VAL A 49 -6.32 -12.32 -0.08
N THR A 50 -7.13 -12.41 -1.13
CA THR A 50 -7.10 -11.45 -2.23
C THR A 50 -7.64 -10.10 -1.76
N VAL A 51 -7.13 -9.02 -2.36
CA VAL A 51 -7.62 -7.66 -2.14
C VAL A 51 -8.01 -7.11 -3.51
N GLU A 52 -9.21 -6.56 -3.65
CA GLU A 52 -9.67 -5.96 -4.91
C GLU A 52 -9.33 -4.46 -4.95
N SER A 53 -9.62 -3.81 -6.07
CA SER A 53 -9.23 -2.42 -6.27
C SER A 53 -10.06 -1.42 -5.45
N ARG A 54 -11.30 -1.78 -5.11
CA ARG A 54 -12.20 -0.94 -4.30
C ARG A 54 -11.82 -0.90 -2.82
N GLU A 55 -10.97 -1.82 -2.38
CA GLU A 55 -10.44 -1.87 -1.02
C GLU A 55 -9.30 -0.89 -0.79
N PHE A 56 -8.82 -0.19 -1.82
CA PHE A 56 -7.85 0.88 -1.68
C PHE A 56 -8.57 2.23 -1.66
N GLU A 57 -8.36 2.99 -0.59
CA GLU A 57 -8.80 4.38 -0.49
C GLU A 57 -7.56 5.28 -0.40
N VAL A 58 -7.49 6.28 -1.26
CA VAL A 58 -6.36 7.21 -1.31
C VAL A 58 -6.85 8.61 -0.98
N LEU A 59 -6.27 9.20 0.05
CA LEU A 59 -6.57 10.55 0.51
C LEU A 59 -5.32 11.39 0.34
N THR A 60 -5.31 12.24 -0.69
CA THR A 60 -4.24 13.22 -0.91
C THR A 60 -4.67 14.62 -0.48
N ASN A 61 -3.69 15.48 -0.24
CA ASN A 61 -3.88 16.88 0.08
C ASN A 61 -2.91 17.76 -0.73
N PRO A 62 -3.40 18.50 -1.75
CA PRO A 62 -4.80 18.61 -2.17
C PRO A 62 -5.36 17.29 -2.70
N TRP A 63 -6.69 17.11 -2.62
CA TRP A 63 -7.34 15.93 -3.18
C TRP A 63 -7.10 15.85 -4.68
N ILE A 64 -6.61 14.69 -5.13
CA ILE A 64 -6.47 14.33 -6.53
C ILE A 64 -7.23 13.03 -6.79
N PRO A 65 -7.90 12.89 -7.94
CA PRO A 65 -8.55 11.63 -8.27
C PRO A 65 -7.51 10.54 -8.54
N VAL A 66 -7.82 9.33 -8.08
CA VAL A 66 -6.98 8.15 -8.23
C VAL A 66 -7.82 7.00 -8.77
N ASP A 67 -7.32 6.35 -9.82
CA ASP A 67 -7.89 5.11 -10.36
C ASP A 67 -7.00 3.93 -9.94
N THR A 68 -7.60 2.94 -9.29
CA THR A 68 -6.84 1.81 -8.74
C THR A 68 -7.05 0.56 -9.58
N THR A 69 -5.95 -0.12 -9.90
CA THR A 69 -5.98 -1.48 -10.43
C THR A 69 -5.20 -2.41 -9.52
N THR A 70 -5.65 -3.65 -9.38
CA THR A 70 -5.03 -4.62 -8.45
C THR A 70 -4.82 -5.96 -9.12
N THR A 71 -3.66 -6.56 -8.89
CA THR A 71 -3.31 -7.93 -9.29
C THR A 71 -3.06 -8.77 -8.04
N ASN A 72 -3.55 -10.00 -8.06
CA ASN A 72 -3.41 -10.96 -6.97
C ASN A 72 -2.69 -12.21 -7.47
N THR A 73 -1.47 -12.44 -7.02
CA THR A 73 -0.64 -13.58 -7.43
C THR A 73 -0.36 -14.48 -6.24
N LYS A 74 -0.61 -15.79 -6.34
CA LYS A 74 -0.28 -16.72 -5.25
C LYS A 74 1.24 -16.85 -5.10
N ALA A 75 1.74 -16.54 -3.90
CA ALA A 75 3.12 -16.86 -3.51
C ALA A 75 3.23 -18.31 -3.05
N ASP A 76 2.25 -18.76 -2.26
CA ASP A 76 2.13 -20.13 -1.75
C ASP A 76 0.67 -20.49 -1.44
N THR A 77 0.42 -21.62 -0.75
CA THR A 77 -0.93 -22.10 -0.40
C THR A 77 -1.69 -21.19 0.56
N THR A 78 -0.99 -20.33 1.31
CA THR A 78 -1.50 -19.45 2.37
C THR A 78 -1.19 -17.98 2.14
N THR A 79 -0.47 -17.64 1.08
CA THR A 79 0.02 -16.28 0.82
C THR A 79 -0.28 -15.84 -0.61
N THR A 80 -0.84 -14.65 -0.73
CA THR A 80 -1.10 -13.92 -1.97
C THR A 80 -0.26 -12.64 -1.95
N ILE A 81 0.47 -12.39 -3.03
CA ILE A 81 1.09 -11.11 -3.34
C ILE A 81 0.00 -10.25 -3.96
N VAL A 82 -0.33 -9.17 -3.28
CA VAL A 82 -1.23 -8.15 -3.79
C VAL A 82 -0.37 -7.03 -4.34
N THR A 83 -0.63 -6.62 -5.58
CA THR A 83 0.03 -5.47 -6.21
C THR A 83 -1.04 -4.53 -6.71
N ALA A 84 -1.04 -3.29 -6.22
CA ALA A 84 -1.92 -2.22 -6.64
C ALA A 84 -1.15 -1.13 -7.39
N GLN A 85 -1.73 -0.62 -8.47
CA GLN A 85 -1.33 0.61 -9.13
C GLN A 85 -2.38 1.67 -8.84
N LEU A 86 -1.98 2.71 -8.11
CA LEU A 86 -2.79 3.88 -7.78
C LEU A 86 -2.49 4.97 -8.81
N LYS A 87 -3.20 4.94 -9.94
CA LYS A 87 -2.98 5.86 -11.06
C LYS A 87 -3.50 7.25 -10.70
N LEU A 88 -2.62 8.24 -10.81
CA LEU A 88 -2.91 9.62 -10.48
C LEU A 88 -3.42 10.35 -11.74
N GLU A 89 -4.47 11.16 -11.63
CA GLU A 89 -4.89 12.01 -12.76
C GLU A 89 -3.86 13.10 -13.11
N SER A 90 -3.06 13.50 -12.12
CA SER A 90 -1.96 14.44 -12.28
C SER A 90 -0.81 14.06 -11.36
N ALA A 91 0.41 14.45 -11.74
CA ALA A 91 1.59 14.25 -10.90
C ALA A 91 1.36 14.81 -9.48
N HIS A 92 1.80 14.06 -8.47
CA HIS A 92 1.61 14.39 -7.06
C HIS A 92 2.91 14.24 -6.28
N THR A 93 3.18 15.21 -5.41
CA THR A 93 4.26 15.14 -4.42
C THR A 93 3.64 14.83 -3.07
N PHE A 94 3.95 13.65 -2.55
CA PHE A 94 3.37 13.17 -1.30
C PHE A 94 3.83 14.00 -0.11
N THR A 95 2.87 14.27 0.78
CA THR A 95 3.04 15.01 2.03
C THR A 95 2.72 14.14 3.23
N THR A 96 3.08 14.59 4.42
CA THR A 96 2.75 13.89 5.67
C THR A 96 1.24 13.86 5.96
N SER A 97 0.45 14.70 5.28
CA SER A 97 -1.01 14.69 5.38
C SER A 97 -1.70 13.68 4.46
N ASP A 98 -0.96 13.11 3.50
CA ASP A 98 -1.50 12.10 2.59
C ASP A 98 -1.59 10.75 3.28
N LYS A 99 -2.63 9.98 2.93
CA LYS A 99 -2.93 8.68 3.51
C LYS A 99 -3.38 7.70 2.44
N ILE A 100 -3.01 6.44 2.63
CA ILE A 100 -3.55 5.33 1.85
C ILE A 100 -4.12 4.34 2.83
N THR A 101 -5.40 4.04 2.69
CA THR A 101 -6.10 3.02 3.47
C THR A 101 -6.26 1.78 2.60
N ILE A 102 -5.93 0.62 3.17
CA ILE A 102 -6.12 -0.68 2.53
C ILE A 102 -7.07 -1.49 3.41
N ILE A 103 -8.21 -1.86 2.83
CA ILE A 103 -9.20 -2.72 3.45
C ILE A 103 -8.84 -4.17 3.08
N VAL A 104 -8.80 -5.06 4.07
CA VAL A 104 -8.49 -6.48 3.83
C VAL A 104 -9.62 -7.33 4.38
N ASN A 105 -10.21 -8.18 3.55
CA ASN A 105 -11.28 -9.08 3.99
C ASN A 105 -10.72 -10.24 4.83
N GLY A 106 -10.62 -10.05 6.14
CA GLY A 106 -10.20 -11.07 7.09
C GLY A 106 -9.60 -10.47 8.36
N ASP A 107 -9.35 -11.33 9.35
CA ASP A 107 -8.69 -10.93 10.59
C ASP A 107 -7.19 -10.70 10.37
N VAL A 108 -6.80 -9.43 10.30
CA VAL A 108 -5.39 -8.99 10.25
C VAL A 108 -4.71 -9.13 11.61
N ARG A 109 -5.48 -9.14 12.71
CA ARG A 109 -4.93 -9.04 14.07
C ARG A 109 -4.19 -10.30 14.46
N SER A 110 -4.66 -11.46 13.99
CA SER A 110 -3.96 -12.74 14.14
C SER A 110 -2.65 -12.85 13.34
N ASN A 111 -2.38 -11.94 12.39
CA ASN A 111 -1.16 -11.99 11.56
C ASN A 111 -0.56 -10.60 11.26
N GLN A 112 -0.66 -9.68 12.21
CA GLN A 112 -0.37 -8.26 12.01
C GLN A 112 1.04 -8.02 11.45
N ALA A 113 2.06 -8.73 11.94
CA ALA A 113 3.43 -8.60 11.48
C ALA A 113 3.56 -8.87 9.97
N LYS A 114 2.90 -9.92 9.44
CA LYS A 114 2.96 -10.27 8.01
C LYS A 114 2.44 -9.15 7.12
N TYR A 115 1.39 -8.46 7.57
CA TYR A 115 0.85 -7.33 6.81
C TYR A 115 1.71 -6.08 6.95
N LEU A 116 2.06 -5.68 8.17
CA LEU A 116 2.76 -4.41 8.41
C LEU A 116 4.20 -4.42 7.87
N GLU A 117 4.88 -5.56 7.90
CA GLU A 117 6.29 -5.67 7.51
C GLU A 117 6.48 -5.97 6.02
N SER A 118 5.42 -6.35 5.29
CA SER A 118 5.53 -6.74 3.87
C SER A 118 5.15 -5.66 2.87
N ILE A 119 4.65 -4.51 3.34
CA ILE A 119 4.27 -3.42 2.45
C ILE A 119 5.52 -2.85 1.77
N VAL A 120 5.42 -2.65 0.46
CA VAL A 120 6.42 -1.97 -0.34
C VAL A 120 5.71 -0.94 -1.22
N ILE A 121 6.27 0.28 -1.29
CA ILE A 121 5.75 1.37 -2.10
C ILE A 121 6.84 1.82 -3.09
N ALA A 122 6.44 2.13 -4.31
CA ALA A 122 7.31 2.70 -5.33
C ALA A 122 6.56 3.79 -6.13
N ALA A 123 7.25 4.85 -6.52
CA ALA A 123 6.71 5.91 -7.37
C ALA A 123 7.02 5.61 -8.84
N ASP A 124 5.99 5.62 -9.69
CA ASP A 124 6.08 5.33 -11.13
C ASP A 124 6.72 3.95 -11.46
N GLU A 125 6.63 3.01 -10.53
CA GLU A 125 7.18 1.66 -10.66
C GLU A 125 6.29 0.63 -9.94
N ILE A 126 6.25 -0.60 -10.44
CA ILE A 126 5.63 -1.73 -9.74
C ILE A 126 6.61 -2.24 -8.66
N PRO A 127 6.27 -2.10 -7.36
CA PRO A 127 7.14 -2.62 -6.31
C PRO A 127 7.21 -4.15 -6.36
N THR A 128 8.40 -4.69 -6.14
CA THR A 128 8.63 -6.13 -6.00
C THR A 128 8.75 -6.49 -4.52
N ILE A 129 7.99 -7.49 -4.07
CA ILE A 129 8.16 -8.06 -2.74
C ILE A 129 9.21 -9.17 -2.81
N GLY A 130 10.29 -9.00 -2.04
CA GLY A 130 11.25 -10.07 -1.81
C GLY A 130 10.63 -11.15 -0.94
N ILE A 131 10.31 -12.30 -1.54
CA ILE A 131 9.92 -13.48 -0.78
C ILE A 131 11.22 -14.21 -0.45
N ASN A 132 11.67 -14.12 0.80
CA ASN A 132 12.75 -15.00 1.26
C ASN A 132 12.16 -16.42 1.30
N THR A 133 12.42 -17.19 0.25
CA THR A 133 12.14 -18.64 0.17
C THR A 133 13.06 -19.42 1.09
#